data_AF-A0A7X9DUH5-F1
#
_entry.id   AF-A0A7X9DUH5-F1
#
_cell.length_a   1.000
_cell.length_b   1.000
_cell.length_c   1.000
_cell.angle_alpha   90.00
_cell.angle_beta   90.00
_cell.angle_gamma   90.00
#
_symmetry.space_group_name_H-M   'P 1'
#
loop_
_entity.id
_entity.type
_entity.pdbx_description
1 polymer ?
#
loop_
_entity_poly.entity_id
_entity_poly.type
_entity_poly.pdbx_seq_one_letter_code
_entity_poly.pdbx_strand_id
1 'polypeptide(L)'
;MIRITSYLHRDTLHDSIYRWMCDDVRPGDGWLITSLVAFNNAFVSRYLADFARKAFSGAHPDVPLVGRPVHTKGELKDAIVVRPPYTNARIEEMLSQYHTNPERYYRETPFSAHLYFIPYSCGDVYVGSHRIKRVRRLAEKSARRIIDRIFANIRERANALADDRARRLGIPRENLVTQPEDMAREFEKAESKLIDDLRNRRRIQENGELIINDVAGIKVISEDPDPEPLVSRLCQGQDCEIIEIEPHRGHYNATNILVRLRPDKARLLQQPLGGAFLRLMHSRGLDAEQANRAFSDFVQSGEDTVNIEVIISSYQEMLESEIGRCMHEDRIIEQRLRQEYRSYLAKNVEYLMEYLFAFGISPQTEVRELPIKLWNRHLPDYFDDAVKRLFNIPPMNVVE
;
A
#
# COMPACT_ATOMS: atom_id res chain seq x y z
N MET A 1 13.39 1.42 -8.69
CA MET A 1 12.28 0.50 -8.33
C MET A 1 11.50 1.09 -7.14
N ILE A 2 10.56 0.36 -6.53
CA ILE A 2 9.72 0.86 -5.42
C ILE A 2 10.41 0.73 -4.06
N ARG A 3 10.37 1.81 -3.27
CA ARG A 3 10.68 1.82 -1.84
C ARG A 3 9.40 1.99 -1.02
N ILE A 4 9.24 1.15 -0.01
CA ILE A 4 8.15 1.24 0.97
C ILE A 4 8.76 1.80 2.26
N THR A 5 8.47 3.05 2.57
CA THR A 5 9.20 3.77 3.62
C THR A 5 8.73 3.44 5.03
N SER A 6 7.56 2.81 5.16
CA SER A 6 7.08 2.22 6.42
C SER A 6 7.75 0.87 6.75
N TYR A 7 8.51 0.28 5.82
CA TYR A 7 9.16 -1.01 6.00
C TYR A 7 10.64 -0.85 6.32
N LEU A 8 11.17 -1.86 7.03
CA LEU A 8 12.59 -2.13 7.14
C LEU A 8 13.10 -2.90 5.92
N HIS A 9 14.42 -2.89 5.71
CA HIS A 9 15.14 -3.49 4.59
C HIS A 9 14.57 -3.03 3.24
N ARG A 10 14.27 -1.73 3.13
CA ARG A 10 13.53 -1.18 1.98
C ARG A 10 14.31 -1.25 0.68
N ASP A 11 15.63 -1.14 0.77
CA ASP A 11 16.54 -1.31 -0.38
C ASP A 11 16.62 -2.77 -0.82
N THR A 12 16.63 -3.70 0.14
CA THR A 12 16.62 -5.14 -0.17
C THR A 12 15.33 -5.58 -0.85
N LEU A 13 14.18 -5.04 -0.42
CA LEU A 13 12.90 -5.29 -1.09
C LEU A 13 12.86 -4.64 -2.48
N HIS A 14 13.31 -3.39 -2.59
CA HIS A 14 13.46 -2.68 -3.87
C HIS A 14 14.25 -3.50 -4.89
N ASP A 15 15.42 -4.01 -4.49
CA ASP A 15 16.30 -4.78 -5.34
C ASP A 15 15.71 -6.14 -5.69
N SER A 16 15.04 -6.80 -4.74
CA SER A 16 14.40 -8.09 -4.98
C SER A 16 13.23 -7.98 -5.97
N ILE A 17 12.43 -6.91 -5.89
CA ILE A 17 11.39 -6.62 -6.88
C ILE A 17 12.02 -6.48 -8.28
N TYR A 18 13.09 -5.70 -8.41
CA TYR A 18 13.74 -5.51 -9.71
C TYR A 18 14.36 -6.81 -10.27
N ARG A 19 15.00 -7.62 -9.40
CA ARG A 19 15.53 -8.93 -9.80
C ARG A 19 14.43 -9.85 -10.32
N TRP A 20 13.30 -9.92 -9.61
CA TRP A 20 12.17 -10.75 -10.03
C TRP A 20 11.54 -10.26 -11.34
N MET A 21 11.48 -8.95 -11.57
CA MET A 21 11.07 -8.39 -12.87
C MET A 21 11.98 -8.83 -14.02
N CYS A 22 13.24 -9.17 -13.74
CA CYS A 22 14.23 -9.65 -14.71
C CYS A 22 14.38 -11.19 -14.71
N ASP A 23 13.46 -11.94 -14.07
CA ASP A 23 13.55 -13.40 -13.91
C ASP A 23 14.88 -13.87 -13.27
N ASP A 24 15.45 -13.06 -12.35
CA ASP A 24 16.67 -13.37 -11.59
C ASP A 24 16.33 -13.88 -10.18
N VAL A 25 15.72 -15.06 -10.11
CA VAL A 25 15.47 -15.77 -8.85
C VAL A 25 16.77 -16.36 -8.34
N ARG A 26 17.08 -16.12 -7.06
CA ARG A 26 18.29 -16.64 -6.41
C ARG A 26 17.96 -17.66 -5.32
N PRO A 27 18.88 -18.60 -5.03
CA PRO A 27 18.79 -19.42 -3.83
C PRO A 27 18.59 -18.54 -2.60
N GLY A 28 17.59 -18.86 -1.77
CA GLY A 28 17.25 -18.10 -0.57
C GLY A 28 16.20 -16.99 -0.77
N ASP A 29 15.79 -16.67 -2.01
CA ASP A 29 14.73 -15.68 -2.26
C ASP A 29 13.42 -16.03 -1.56
N GLY A 30 13.10 -17.33 -1.41
CA GLY A 30 11.93 -17.78 -0.68
C GLY A 30 11.93 -17.30 0.78
N TRP A 31 13.05 -17.43 1.48
CA TRP A 31 13.18 -16.91 2.83
C TRP A 31 13.24 -15.38 2.87
N LEU A 32 13.98 -14.79 1.93
CA LEU A 32 14.18 -13.34 1.85
C LEU A 32 12.85 -12.60 1.69
N ILE A 33 12.04 -12.97 0.69
CA ILE A 33 10.74 -12.31 0.43
C ILE A 33 9.79 -12.48 1.61
N THR A 34 9.77 -13.65 2.24
CA THR A 34 8.94 -13.89 3.42
C THR A 34 9.36 -13.02 4.58
N SER A 35 10.66 -12.88 4.83
CA SER A 35 11.17 -11.98 5.86
C SER A 35 10.77 -10.53 5.53
N LEU A 36 11.03 -10.08 4.31
CA LEU A 36 10.73 -8.72 3.85
C LEU A 36 9.24 -8.37 3.85
N VAL A 37 8.33 -9.34 3.71
CA VAL A 37 6.89 -9.08 3.71
C VAL A 37 6.27 -9.40 5.08
N ALA A 38 6.44 -10.62 5.59
CA ALA A 38 5.78 -11.06 6.82
C ALA A 38 6.34 -10.34 8.04
N PHE A 39 7.66 -10.30 8.24
CA PHE A 39 8.24 -9.61 9.41
C PHE A 39 7.98 -8.12 9.37
N ASN A 40 8.04 -7.48 8.21
CA ASN A 40 7.63 -6.07 8.09
C ASN A 40 6.17 -5.85 8.48
N ASN A 41 5.22 -6.70 8.06
CA ASN A 41 3.83 -6.56 8.51
C ASN A 41 3.69 -6.72 10.04
N ALA A 42 4.43 -7.64 10.65
CA ALA A 42 4.46 -7.80 12.11
C ALA A 42 5.06 -6.56 12.80
N PHE A 43 6.19 -6.05 12.31
CA PHE A 43 6.87 -4.88 12.87
C PHE A 43 6.02 -3.60 12.72
N VAL A 44 5.44 -3.36 11.54
CA VAL A 44 4.51 -2.26 11.28
C VAL A 44 3.34 -2.29 12.25
N SER A 45 2.75 -3.46 12.47
CA SER A 45 1.65 -3.60 13.44
C SER A 45 2.04 -3.16 14.84
N ARG A 46 3.28 -3.44 15.26
CA ARG A 46 3.76 -3.10 16.61
C ARG A 46 4.08 -1.62 16.75
N TYR A 47 4.93 -1.06 15.89
CA TYR A 47 5.33 0.34 16.04
C TYR A 47 4.15 1.28 15.78
N LEU A 48 3.25 0.96 14.85
CA LEU A 48 2.11 1.81 14.53
C LEU A 48 1.11 1.83 15.68
N ALA A 49 0.81 0.67 16.28
CA ALA A 49 -0.07 0.61 17.44
C ALA A 49 0.52 1.37 18.64
N ASP A 50 1.83 1.27 18.85
CA ASP A 50 2.52 2.01 19.90
C ASP A 50 2.49 3.52 19.67
N PHE A 51 2.88 3.97 18.47
CA PHE A 51 2.86 5.38 18.11
C PHE A 51 1.45 5.95 18.20
N ALA A 52 0.45 5.26 17.64
CA ALA A 52 -0.93 5.71 17.66
C ALA A 52 -1.47 5.83 19.10
N ARG A 53 -1.20 4.85 19.96
CA ARG A 53 -1.63 4.91 21.37
C ARG A 53 -1.07 6.15 22.07
N LYS A 54 0.24 6.40 21.94
CA LYS A 54 0.90 7.58 22.52
C LYS A 54 0.34 8.88 21.93
N ALA A 55 0.16 8.91 20.62
CA ALA A 55 -0.36 10.08 19.91
C ALA A 55 -1.79 10.44 20.36
N PHE A 56 -2.71 9.47 20.41
CA PHE A 56 -4.08 9.70 20.88
C PHE A 56 -4.15 10.03 22.37
N SER A 57 -3.34 9.38 23.21
CA SER A 57 -3.24 9.73 24.63
C SER A 57 -2.67 11.15 24.86
N GLY A 58 -1.72 11.59 24.03
CA GLY A 58 -1.19 12.96 24.08
C GLY A 58 -2.17 14.01 23.52
N ALA A 59 -2.99 13.64 22.54
CA ALA A 59 -4.03 14.52 21.98
C ALA A 59 -5.23 14.71 22.93
N HIS A 60 -5.51 13.71 23.78
CA HIS A 60 -6.61 13.73 24.76
C HIS A 60 -6.07 13.44 26.17
N PRO A 61 -5.31 14.39 26.77
CA PRO A 61 -4.83 14.22 28.12
C PRO A 61 -6.02 14.10 29.09
N ASP A 62 -5.83 13.34 30.17
CA ASP A 62 -6.79 13.17 31.27
C ASP A 62 -8.09 12.42 30.92
N VAL A 63 -8.24 11.95 29.68
CA VAL A 63 -9.40 11.14 29.25
C VAL A 63 -8.95 9.71 28.93
N PRO A 64 -9.58 8.67 29.51
CA PRO A 64 -9.21 7.29 29.21
C PRO A 64 -9.54 6.96 27.76
N LEU A 65 -8.57 6.38 27.04
CA LEU A 65 -8.72 5.99 25.64
C LEU A 65 -9.28 4.56 25.54
N VAL A 66 -10.39 4.37 24.83
CA VAL A 66 -10.96 3.06 24.52
C VAL A 66 -10.57 2.68 23.10
N GLY A 67 -9.95 1.50 22.95
CA GLY A 67 -9.48 1.00 21.66
C GLY A 67 -10.19 -0.31 21.27
N ARG A 68 -10.58 -0.44 19.99
CA ARG A 68 -11.10 -1.72 19.46
C ARG A 68 -10.54 -2.04 18.07
N PRO A 69 -10.10 -3.29 17.82
CA PRO A 69 -9.74 -3.73 16.47
C PRO A 69 -10.99 -3.87 15.60
N VAL A 70 -10.82 -3.63 14.30
CA VAL A 70 -11.84 -3.89 13.27
C VAL A 70 -11.21 -4.55 12.05
N HIS A 71 -12.01 -5.30 11.31
CA HIS A 71 -11.59 -6.15 10.19
C HIS A 71 -12.31 -5.84 8.86
N THR A 72 -13.35 -5.03 8.90
CA THR A 72 -14.19 -4.62 7.77
C THR A 72 -14.45 -3.11 7.77
N LYS A 73 -14.75 -2.55 6.59
CA LYS A 73 -15.18 -1.16 6.49
C LYS A 73 -16.54 -0.96 7.15
N GLY A 74 -17.41 -1.97 7.17
CA GLY A 74 -18.69 -1.95 7.87
C GLY A 74 -18.53 -1.61 9.35
N GLU A 75 -17.62 -2.28 10.07
CA GLU A 75 -17.37 -1.98 11.48
C GLU A 75 -16.90 -0.54 11.75
N LEU A 76 -16.06 0.02 10.86
CA LEU A 76 -15.68 1.44 10.93
C LEU A 76 -16.89 2.35 10.70
N LYS A 77 -17.68 2.07 9.66
CA LYS A 77 -18.83 2.91 9.29
C LYS A 77 -19.90 2.86 10.37
N ASP A 78 -20.19 1.69 10.91
CA ASP A 78 -21.08 1.52 12.07
C ASP A 78 -20.56 2.30 13.29
N ALA A 79 -19.24 2.28 13.53
CA ALA A 79 -18.64 2.98 14.65
C ALA A 79 -18.83 4.50 14.58
N ILE A 80 -18.69 5.09 13.40
CA ILE A 80 -18.74 6.56 13.25
C ILE A 80 -20.16 7.11 13.22
N VAL A 81 -21.15 6.33 12.76
CA VAL A 81 -22.55 6.80 12.68
C VAL A 81 -23.30 6.73 14.01
N VAL A 82 -22.84 5.91 14.95
CA VAL A 82 -23.56 5.64 16.20
C VAL A 82 -23.63 6.87 17.12
N ARG A 83 -22.53 7.62 17.22
CA ARG A 83 -22.43 8.79 18.12
C ARG A 83 -21.62 9.90 17.44
N PRO A 84 -22.26 10.70 16.57
CA PRO A 84 -21.60 11.87 15.99
C PRO A 84 -21.24 12.88 17.10
N PRO A 85 -20.03 13.46 17.11
CA PRO A 85 -19.63 14.48 18.10
C PRO A 85 -20.45 15.78 17.97
N TYR A 86 -21.01 16.06 16.80
CA TYR A 86 -21.95 17.14 16.52
C TYR A 86 -22.80 16.77 15.31
N THR A 87 -23.95 17.43 15.14
CA THR A 87 -24.82 17.24 13.98
C THR A 87 -25.05 18.55 13.23
N ASN A 88 -25.32 18.43 11.94
CA ASN A 88 -25.83 19.46 11.07
C ASN A 88 -26.64 18.79 9.95
N ALA A 89 -27.33 19.60 9.12
CA ALA A 89 -28.20 19.08 8.06
C ALA A 89 -27.50 18.07 7.13
N ARG A 90 -26.21 18.29 6.82
CA ARG A 90 -25.44 17.40 5.94
C ARG A 90 -25.05 16.09 6.64
N ILE A 91 -24.67 16.15 7.92
CA ILE A 91 -24.40 14.96 8.73
C ILE A 91 -25.67 14.11 8.86
N GLU A 92 -26.80 14.73 9.21
CA GLU A 92 -28.09 14.05 9.36
C GLU A 92 -28.53 13.36 8.06
N GLU A 93 -28.33 14.02 6.91
CA GLU A 93 -28.57 13.44 5.60
C GLU A 93 -27.73 12.16 5.38
N MET A 94 -26.40 12.23 5.61
CA MET A 94 -25.51 11.07 5.45
C MET A 94 -25.86 9.92 6.38
N LEU A 95 -26.18 10.22 7.65
CA LEU A 95 -26.60 9.21 8.63
C LEU A 95 -27.89 8.54 8.18
N SER A 96 -28.89 9.32 7.75
CA SER A 96 -30.17 8.79 7.25
C SER A 96 -29.97 7.89 6.03
N GLN A 97 -29.15 8.31 5.06
CA GLN A 97 -28.87 7.52 3.86
C GLN A 97 -28.19 6.19 4.21
N TYR A 98 -27.19 6.24 5.11
CA TYR A 98 -26.48 5.05 5.56
C TYR A 98 -27.39 4.07 6.30
N HIS A 99 -28.24 4.55 7.21
CA HIS A 99 -29.16 3.67 7.93
C HIS A 99 -30.23 3.06 7.03
N THR A 100 -30.63 3.76 5.96
CA THR A 100 -31.64 3.25 5.03
C THR A 100 -31.08 2.19 4.09
N ASN A 101 -29.85 2.36 3.58
CA ASN A 101 -29.24 1.44 2.60
C ASN A 101 -27.75 1.20 2.90
N PRO A 102 -27.42 0.57 4.04
CA PRO A 102 -26.03 0.42 4.49
C PRO A 102 -25.14 -0.35 3.49
N GLU A 103 -25.73 -1.29 2.73
CA GLU A 103 -25.06 -2.12 1.72
C GLU A 103 -24.43 -1.34 0.56
N ARG A 104 -24.89 -0.11 0.29
CA ARG A 104 -24.33 0.74 -0.78
C ARG A 104 -22.94 1.29 -0.46
N TYR A 105 -22.49 1.15 0.78
CA TYR A 105 -21.28 1.78 1.29
C TYR A 105 -20.15 0.77 1.53
N TYR A 106 -19.95 -0.17 0.60
CA TYR A 106 -18.76 -1.05 0.55
C TYR A 106 -18.44 -1.76 1.89
N ARG A 107 -19.45 -2.12 2.69
CA ARG A 107 -19.28 -2.60 4.08
C ARG A 107 -18.40 -3.83 4.20
N GLU A 108 -18.55 -4.77 3.27
CA GLU A 108 -17.80 -6.02 3.23
C GLU A 108 -16.33 -5.83 2.80
N THR A 109 -15.93 -4.60 2.46
CA THR A 109 -14.54 -4.32 2.10
C THR A 109 -13.64 -4.66 3.28
N PRO A 110 -12.68 -5.56 3.08
CA PRO A 110 -11.79 -5.90 4.17
C PRO A 110 -10.97 -4.66 4.61
N PHE A 111 -10.97 -4.33 5.91
CA PHE A 111 -10.21 -3.24 6.52
C PHE A 111 -9.52 -3.63 7.84
N SER A 112 -8.20 -3.60 7.92
CA SER A 112 -7.48 -3.94 9.16
C SER A 112 -7.04 -2.67 9.88
N ALA A 113 -7.72 -2.34 10.99
CA ALA A 113 -7.47 -1.12 11.74
C ALA A 113 -7.75 -1.30 13.23
N HIS A 114 -7.34 -0.30 14.00
CA HIS A 114 -7.75 -0.11 15.38
C HIS A 114 -8.41 1.26 15.48
N LEU A 115 -9.62 1.27 16.03
CA LEU A 115 -10.40 2.48 16.24
C LEU A 115 -10.22 2.95 17.68
N TYR A 116 -10.18 4.26 17.87
CA TYR A 116 -9.99 4.90 19.16
C TYR A 116 -11.19 5.78 19.49
N PHE A 117 -11.58 5.73 20.77
CA PHE A 117 -12.72 6.44 21.30
C PHE A 117 -12.38 7.08 22.64
N ILE A 118 -13.09 8.17 22.95
CA ILE A 118 -13.13 8.77 24.28
C ILE A 118 -14.50 8.53 24.91
N PRO A 119 -14.58 8.11 26.18
CA PRO A 119 -15.85 7.91 26.85
C PRO A 119 -16.52 9.24 27.16
N TYR A 120 -17.84 9.27 26.96
CA TYR A 120 -18.72 10.36 27.34
C TYR A 120 -19.89 9.83 28.16
N SER A 121 -20.62 10.70 28.87
CA SER A 121 -21.77 10.29 29.70
C SER A 121 -22.87 9.56 28.91
N CYS A 122 -23.00 9.90 27.63
CA CYS A 122 -23.92 9.27 26.69
C CYS A 122 -23.26 8.18 25.83
N GLY A 123 -22.05 7.73 26.16
CA GLY A 123 -21.28 6.68 25.51
C GLY A 123 -20.07 7.18 24.70
N ASP A 124 -19.32 6.23 24.13
CA ASP A 124 -18.02 6.50 23.53
C ASP A 124 -18.10 7.24 22.18
N VAL A 125 -17.24 8.25 21.99
CA VAL A 125 -17.12 9.10 20.79
C VAL A 125 -15.84 8.75 20.03
N TYR A 126 -15.95 8.54 18.72
CA TYR A 126 -14.82 8.22 17.85
C TYR A 126 -13.88 9.42 17.67
N VAL A 127 -12.58 9.23 17.93
CA VAL A 127 -11.55 10.29 17.79
C VAL A 127 -10.51 9.99 16.71
N GLY A 128 -10.48 8.77 16.20
CA GLY A 128 -9.55 8.41 15.13
C GLY A 128 -9.26 6.92 15.05
N SER A 129 -8.32 6.57 14.18
CA SER A 129 -7.90 5.19 13.97
C SER A 129 -6.48 5.11 13.45
N HIS A 130 -5.87 3.94 13.58
CA HIS A 130 -4.71 3.57 12.77
C HIS A 130 -5.04 2.35 11.92
N ARG A 131 -4.43 2.26 10.74
CA ARG A 131 -4.65 1.20 9.76
C ARG A 131 -3.32 0.79 9.13
N ILE A 132 -3.27 -0.48 8.75
CA ILE A 132 -2.16 -1.02 7.95
C ILE A 132 -2.70 -1.36 6.58
N LYS A 133 -2.00 -0.90 5.55
CA LYS A 133 -2.34 -1.26 4.18
C LYS A 133 -2.10 -2.75 3.97
N ARG A 134 -3.16 -3.45 3.56
CA ARG A 134 -3.12 -4.88 3.26
C ARG A 134 -2.10 -5.17 2.17
N VAL A 135 -1.45 -6.33 2.29
CA VAL A 135 -0.48 -6.89 1.34
C VAL A 135 -0.99 -6.85 -0.11
N ARG A 136 -2.22 -7.30 -0.37
CA ARG A 136 -2.83 -7.24 -1.72
C ARG A 136 -2.96 -5.81 -2.25
N ARG A 137 -3.39 -4.88 -1.40
CA ARG A 137 -3.54 -3.45 -1.77
C ARG A 137 -2.19 -2.78 -2.01
N LEU A 138 -1.18 -3.19 -1.25
CA LEU A 138 0.21 -2.76 -1.42
C LEU A 138 0.79 -3.28 -2.75
N ALA A 139 0.52 -4.54 -3.11
CA ALA A 139 0.88 -5.11 -4.40
C ALA A 139 0.25 -4.33 -5.56
N GLU A 140 -1.05 -4.06 -5.51
CA GLU A 140 -1.76 -3.27 -6.54
C GLU A 140 -1.19 -1.85 -6.65
N LYS A 141 -0.99 -1.16 -5.52
CA LYS A 141 -0.40 0.20 -5.53
C LYS A 141 1.02 0.17 -6.08
N SER A 142 1.78 -0.87 -5.77
CA SER A 142 3.12 -1.07 -6.26
C SER A 142 3.14 -1.27 -7.78
N ALA A 143 2.37 -2.25 -8.26
CA ALA A 143 2.25 -2.53 -9.68
C ALA A 143 1.90 -1.27 -10.48
N ARG A 144 0.88 -0.53 -10.05
CA ARG A 144 0.49 0.72 -10.70
C ARG A 144 1.63 1.74 -10.82
N ARG A 145 2.38 1.98 -9.74
CA ARG A 145 3.52 2.93 -9.76
C ARG A 145 4.62 2.48 -10.73
N ILE A 146 4.88 1.17 -10.81
CA ILE A 146 5.83 0.61 -11.79
C ILE A 146 5.27 0.74 -13.21
N ILE A 147 3.98 0.48 -13.42
CA ILE A 147 3.33 0.57 -14.73
C ILE A 147 3.34 2.01 -15.23
N ASP A 148 2.97 2.99 -14.39
CA ASP A 148 3.03 4.41 -14.72
C ASP A 148 4.46 4.81 -15.15
N ARG A 149 5.48 4.28 -14.45
CA ARG A 149 6.88 4.51 -14.78
C ARG A 149 7.30 3.86 -16.11
N ILE A 150 6.93 2.61 -16.32
CA ILE A 150 7.18 1.89 -17.57
C ILE A 150 6.55 2.64 -18.74
N PHE A 151 5.30 3.07 -18.58
CA PHE A 151 4.59 3.82 -19.60
C PHE A 151 5.27 5.15 -19.92
N ALA A 152 5.67 5.91 -18.89
CA ALA A 152 6.44 7.14 -19.10
C ALA A 152 7.74 6.89 -19.87
N ASN A 153 8.46 5.80 -19.56
CA ASN A 153 9.70 5.46 -20.27
C ASN A 153 9.44 5.03 -21.73
N ILE A 154 8.38 4.27 -21.99
CA ILE A 154 8.00 3.89 -23.37
C ILE A 154 7.64 5.15 -24.17
N ARG A 155 6.86 6.07 -23.59
CA ARG A 155 6.51 7.35 -24.22
C ARG A 155 7.74 8.19 -24.55
N GLU A 156 8.67 8.30 -23.61
CA GLU A 156 9.93 9.04 -23.82
C GLU A 156 10.74 8.44 -24.98
N ARG A 157 10.89 7.10 -25.02
CA ARG A 157 11.57 6.40 -26.11
C ARG A 157 10.84 6.55 -27.46
N ALA A 158 9.51 6.47 -27.47
CA ALA A 158 8.70 6.66 -28.66
C ALA A 158 8.83 8.10 -29.20
N ASN A 159 8.86 9.10 -28.32
CA ASN A 159 9.12 10.48 -28.69
C ASN A 159 10.51 10.66 -29.32
N ALA A 160 11.54 10.02 -28.77
CA ALA A 160 12.88 10.05 -29.35
C ALA A 160 12.94 9.41 -30.75
N LEU A 161 12.15 8.36 -31.02
CA LEU A 161 12.01 7.78 -32.37
C LEU A 161 11.35 8.76 -33.34
N ALA A 162 10.32 9.48 -32.88
CA ALA A 162 9.67 10.53 -33.69
C ALA A 162 10.63 11.70 -33.97
N ASP A 163 11.47 12.09 -33.00
CA ASP A 163 12.51 13.11 -33.17
C ASP A 163 13.57 12.68 -34.20
N ASP A 164 14.01 11.42 -34.15
CA ASP A 164 14.90 10.83 -35.16
C ASP A 164 14.29 10.88 -36.56
N ARG A 165 12.98 10.57 -36.68
CA ARG A 165 12.28 10.65 -37.95
C ARG A 165 12.19 12.09 -38.46
N ALA A 166 11.84 13.06 -37.61
CA ALA A 166 11.81 14.48 -37.97
C ALA A 166 13.18 14.94 -38.49
N ARG A 167 14.26 14.58 -37.78
CA ARG A 167 15.64 14.87 -38.18
C ARG A 167 16.00 14.28 -39.55
N ARG A 168 15.61 13.03 -39.82
CA ARG A 168 15.84 12.38 -41.13
C ARG A 168 15.10 13.04 -42.27
N LEU A 169 13.93 13.62 -41.99
CA LEU A 169 13.13 14.37 -42.97
C LEU A 169 13.57 15.82 -43.11
N GLY A 170 14.55 16.28 -42.31
CA GLY A 170 15.03 17.66 -42.33
C GLY A 170 14.00 18.68 -41.85
N ILE A 171 13.00 18.27 -41.07
CA ILE A 171 11.93 19.15 -40.58
C ILE A 171 11.96 19.27 -39.05
N PRO A 172 11.52 20.41 -38.49
CA PRO A 172 11.27 20.54 -37.05
C PRO A 172 10.22 19.54 -36.55
N ARG A 173 10.33 19.09 -35.29
CA ARG A 173 9.42 18.10 -34.67
C ARG A 173 7.96 18.55 -34.63
N GLU A 174 7.73 19.84 -34.44
CA GLU A 174 6.41 20.49 -34.48
C GLU A 174 5.74 20.44 -35.85
N ASN A 175 6.51 20.31 -36.92
CA ASN A 175 6.00 20.22 -38.30
C ASN A 175 5.83 18.75 -38.76
N LEU A 176 6.21 17.78 -37.92
CA LEU A 176 6.06 16.36 -38.24
C LEU A 176 4.61 15.90 -38.04
N VAL A 177 3.85 15.85 -39.12
CA VAL A 177 2.54 15.18 -39.15
C VAL A 177 2.76 13.67 -39.18
N THR A 178 2.44 13.00 -38.07
CA THR A 178 2.60 11.53 -37.93
C THR A 178 1.24 10.86 -37.99
N GLN A 179 1.09 9.84 -38.83
CA GLN A 179 -0.13 9.04 -38.88
C GLN A 179 -0.28 8.20 -37.61
N PRO A 180 -1.52 7.91 -37.15
CA PRO A 180 -1.75 7.08 -35.96
C PRO A 180 -1.02 5.73 -35.99
N GLU A 181 -0.95 5.09 -37.15
CA GLU A 181 -0.26 3.81 -37.34
C GLU A 181 1.25 3.93 -37.09
N ASP A 182 1.87 5.04 -37.49
CA ASP A 182 3.29 5.28 -37.28
C ASP A 182 3.60 5.55 -35.81
N MET A 183 2.75 6.31 -35.11
CA MET A 183 2.86 6.50 -33.66
C MET A 183 2.72 5.18 -32.90
N ALA A 184 1.78 4.32 -33.31
CA ALA A 184 1.59 3.00 -32.73
C ALA A 184 2.83 2.11 -32.93
N ARG A 185 3.40 2.08 -34.14
CA ARG A 185 4.64 1.33 -34.43
C ARG A 185 5.84 1.82 -33.61
N GLU A 186 5.98 3.13 -33.44
CA GLU A 186 7.04 3.70 -32.60
C GLU A 186 6.89 3.30 -31.14
N PHE A 187 5.65 3.33 -30.64
CA PHE A 187 5.33 2.87 -29.30
C PHE A 187 5.61 1.37 -29.11
N GLU A 188 5.16 0.51 -30.03
CA GLU A 188 5.42 -0.93 -30.02
C GLU A 188 6.92 -1.25 -30.06
N LYS A 189 7.69 -0.51 -30.86
CA LYS A 189 9.14 -0.65 -30.93
C LYS A 189 9.81 -0.22 -29.63
N ALA A 190 9.37 0.87 -29.02
CA ALA A 190 9.86 1.34 -27.73
C ALA A 190 9.56 0.35 -26.60
N GLU A 191 8.35 -0.21 -26.57
CA GLU A 191 7.94 -1.26 -25.63
C GLU A 191 8.77 -2.52 -25.82
N SER A 192 8.92 -3.01 -27.05
CA SER A 192 9.72 -4.20 -27.36
C SER A 192 11.17 -4.05 -26.90
N LYS A 193 11.76 -2.85 -27.09
CA LYS A 193 13.11 -2.56 -26.61
C LYS A 193 13.22 -2.61 -25.09
N LEU A 194 12.23 -2.09 -24.36
CA LEU A 194 12.19 -2.16 -22.91
C LEU A 194 12.08 -3.61 -22.40
N ILE A 195 11.25 -4.41 -23.07
CA ILE A 195 11.11 -5.84 -22.77
C ILE A 195 12.43 -6.57 -23.00
N ASP A 196 13.13 -6.28 -24.09
CA ASP A 196 14.46 -6.82 -24.35
C ASP A 196 15.47 -6.38 -23.29
N ASP A 197 15.38 -5.14 -22.79
CA ASP A 197 16.24 -4.67 -21.71
C ASP A 197 16.00 -5.49 -20.43
N LEU A 198 14.74 -5.70 -20.03
CA LEU A 198 14.37 -6.55 -18.90
C LEU A 198 14.86 -8.00 -19.06
N ARG A 199 14.63 -8.61 -20.22
CA ARG A 199 15.07 -9.98 -20.53
C ARG A 199 16.59 -10.14 -20.42
N ASN A 200 17.34 -9.11 -20.80
CA ASN A 200 18.80 -9.09 -20.76
C ASN A 200 19.35 -8.45 -19.46
N ARG A 201 18.51 -8.24 -18.44
CA ARG A 201 18.90 -7.68 -17.13
C ARG A 201 19.57 -6.31 -17.22
N ARG A 202 19.24 -5.53 -18.25
CA ARG A 202 19.71 -4.15 -18.42
C ARG A 202 18.87 -3.23 -17.56
N ARG A 203 19.53 -2.31 -16.84
CA ARG A 203 18.84 -1.31 -16.01
C ARG A 203 17.94 -0.43 -16.85
N ILE A 204 16.69 -0.32 -16.42
CA ILE A 204 15.79 0.72 -16.89
C ILE A 204 16.30 2.04 -16.30
N GLN A 205 16.37 3.11 -17.10
CA GLN A 205 16.77 4.43 -16.60
C GLN A 205 15.80 4.85 -15.47
N GLU A 206 16.36 5.07 -14.28
CA GLU A 206 15.60 5.43 -13.09
C GLU A 206 15.58 6.97 -12.93
N ASN A 207 14.60 7.63 -13.54
CA ASN A 207 14.40 9.07 -13.32
C ASN A 207 13.60 9.31 -12.03
N GLY A 208 14.25 9.15 -10.88
CA GLY A 208 13.69 9.39 -9.55
C GLY A 208 13.05 8.16 -8.88
N GLU A 209 12.92 8.23 -7.56
CA GLU A 209 12.48 7.11 -6.71
C GLU A 209 10.96 6.92 -6.72
N LEU A 210 10.50 5.67 -6.80
CA LEU A 210 9.09 5.33 -6.62
C LEU A 210 8.84 5.04 -5.15
N ILE A 211 8.14 5.93 -4.46
CA ILE A 211 7.96 5.84 -3.00
C ILE A 211 6.51 5.52 -2.64
N ILE A 212 6.32 4.62 -1.66
CA ILE A 212 5.05 4.37 -0.99
C ILE A 212 5.20 4.70 0.50
N ASN A 213 4.55 5.79 0.93
CA ASN A 213 4.59 6.29 2.31
C ASN A 213 3.41 5.83 3.19
N ASP A 214 2.32 5.39 2.57
CA ASP A 214 1.02 5.20 3.23
C ASP A 214 0.69 3.72 3.52
N VAL A 215 1.70 2.94 3.94
CA VAL A 215 1.45 1.58 4.43
C VAL A 215 1.01 1.62 5.88
N ALA A 216 1.69 2.40 6.71
CA ALA A 216 1.28 2.70 8.08
C ALA A 216 0.54 4.04 8.10
N GLY A 217 -0.77 4.01 8.38
CA GLY A 217 -1.62 5.20 8.32
C GLY A 217 -2.36 5.46 9.63
N ILE A 218 -2.49 6.72 10.00
CA ILE A 218 -3.28 7.20 11.14
C ILE A 218 -4.27 8.23 10.63
N LYS A 219 -5.51 8.16 11.09
CA LYS A 219 -6.53 9.18 10.87
C LYS A 219 -6.94 9.77 12.20
N VAL A 220 -6.82 11.08 12.36
CA VAL A 220 -7.16 11.82 13.57
C VAL A 220 -8.31 12.76 13.27
N ILE A 221 -9.32 12.77 14.14
CA ILE A 221 -10.42 13.73 14.06
C ILE A 221 -10.02 15.00 14.81
N SER A 222 -10.10 16.14 14.13
CA SER A 222 -9.84 17.44 14.71
C SER A 222 -10.72 18.50 14.07
N GLU A 223 -11.38 19.29 14.90
CA GLU A 223 -12.17 20.46 14.45
C GLU A 223 -11.33 21.74 14.42
N ASP A 224 -10.12 21.71 15.00
CA ASP A 224 -9.21 22.84 14.93
C ASP A 224 -8.74 23.09 13.49
N PRO A 225 -8.87 24.31 12.96
CA PRO A 225 -8.46 24.65 11.60
C PRO A 225 -6.94 24.68 11.44
N ASP A 226 -6.22 24.91 12.52
CA ASP A 226 -4.75 24.85 12.57
C ASP A 226 -4.30 23.47 13.10
N PRO A 227 -3.66 22.64 12.25
CA PRO A 227 -3.17 21.34 12.68
C PRO A 227 -1.91 21.42 13.55
N GLU A 228 -1.13 22.51 13.53
CA GLU A 228 0.20 22.55 14.16
C GLU A 228 0.23 22.20 15.66
N PRO A 229 -0.70 22.70 16.50
CA PRO A 229 -0.71 22.35 17.92
C PRO A 229 -1.00 20.87 18.14
N LEU A 230 -1.93 20.31 17.36
CA LEU A 230 -2.24 18.89 17.42
C LEU A 230 -1.06 18.06 16.95
N VAL A 231 -0.42 18.42 15.83
CA VAL A 231 0.76 17.73 15.31
C VAL A 231 1.90 17.71 16.31
N SER A 232 2.15 18.84 16.98
CA SER A 232 3.14 18.95 18.04
C SER A 232 2.84 18.00 19.19
N ARG A 233 1.58 17.91 19.62
CA ARG A 233 1.13 16.96 20.66
C ARG A 233 1.24 15.50 20.23
N LEU A 234 0.91 15.19 18.97
CA LEU A 234 1.01 13.82 18.44
C LEU A 234 2.47 13.32 18.45
N CYS A 235 3.43 14.22 18.24
CA CYS A 235 4.87 13.91 18.23
C CYS A 235 5.52 14.02 19.63
N GLN A 236 4.85 14.62 20.61
CA GLN A 236 5.42 14.90 21.92
C GLN A 236 5.79 13.60 22.67
N GLY A 237 7.01 13.54 23.22
CA GLY A 237 7.50 12.38 23.95
C GLY A 237 7.82 11.16 23.06
N GLN A 238 7.88 11.36 21.74
CA GLN A 238 8.26 10.35 20.76
C GLN A 238 9.49 10.80 19.98
N ASP A 239 10.36 9.86 19.61
CA ASP A 239 11.52 10.14 18.75
C ASP A 239 11.06 10.16 17.28
N CYS A 240 10.47 11.27 16.86
CA CYS A 240 9.97 11.45 15.51
C CYS A 240 10.17 12.88 14.97
N GLU A 241 10.20 12.98 13.65
CA GLU A 241 10.42 14.19 12.87
C GLU A 241 9.28 14.34 11.84
N ILE A 242 8.79 15.56 11.66
CA ILE A 242 7.83 15.88 10.60
C ILE A 242 8.62 16.15 9.32
N ILE A 243 8.35 15.36 8.28
CA ILE A 243 9.05 15.46 6.99
C ILE A 243 8.28 16.36 6.02
N GLU A 244 6.95 16.28 6.05
CA GLU A 244 6.09 16.97 5.10
C GLU A 244 4.72 17.23 5.72
N ILE A 245 4.14 18.39 5.42
CA ILE A 245 2.76 18.75 5.73
C ILE A 245 2.11 19.19 4.42
N GLU A 246 1.13 18.44 3.95
CA GLU A 246 0.41 18.70 2.70
C GLU A 246 -1.08 18.98 2.99
N PRO A 247 -1.53 20.23 2.89
CA PRO A 247 -2.95 20.56 2.99
C PRO A 247 -3.67 20.17 1.70
N HIS A 248 -4.73 19.38 1.82
CA HIS A 248 -5.66 19.08 0.74
C HIS A 248 -6.91 19.94 0.85
N ARG A 249 -7.32 20.54 -0.27
CA ARG A 249 -8.52 21.36 -0.40
C ARG A 249 -9.30 20.96 -1.65
N GLY A 250 -10.63 21.00 -1.58
CA GLY A 250 -11.53 20.74 -2.71
C GLY A 250 -12.49 19.60 -2.42
N HIS A 251 -12.42 18.52 -3.20
CA HIS A 251 -13.30 17.36 -3.01
C HIS A 251 -13.05 16.57 -1.72
N TYR A 252 -11.93 16.80 -1.04
CA TYR A 252 -11.64 16.25 0.28
C TYR A 252 -10.77 17.25 1.02
N ASN A 253 -11.21 17.68 2.21
CA ASN A 253 -10.45 18.60 3.03
C ASN A 253 -9.80 17.83 4.18
N ALA A 254 -8.48 17.75 4.14
CA ALA A 254 -7.67 17.13 5.18
C ALA A 254 -6.26 17.73 5.14
N THR A 255 -5.49 17.49 6.20
CA THR A 255 -4.05 17.74 6.22
C THR A 255 -3.34 16.40 6.32
N ASN A 256 -2.56 16.06 5.30
CA ASN A 256 -1.72 14.88 5.29
C ASN A 256 -0.33 15.24 5.80
N ILE A 257 0.20 14.43 6.68
CA ILE A 257 1.49 14.66 7.32
C ILE A 257 2.32 13.40 7.20
N LEU A 258 3.55 13.56 6.74
CA LEU A 258 4.53 12.49 6.72
C LEU A 258 5.41 12.61 7.96
N VAL A 259 5.32 11.63 8.85
CA VAL A 259 6.13 11.56 10.08
C VAL A 259 7.18 10.47 9.92
N ARG A 260 8.45 10.82 10.16
CA ARG A 260 9.55 9.87 10.30
C ARG A 260 9.68 9.52 11.78
N LEU A 261 9.48 8.25 12.12
CA LEU A 261 9.59 7.72 13.47
C LEU A 261 10.87 6.90 13.60
N ARG A 262 11.59 7.04 14.73
CA ARG A 262 12.57 6.05 15.21
C ARG A 262 11.89 5.15 16.26
N PRO A 263 11.45 3.94 15.89
CA PRO A 263 10.76 3.07 16.85
C PRO A 263 11.73 2.57 17.93
N ASP A 264 11.24 2.45 19.16
CA ASP A 264 11.94 1.77 20.25
C ASP A 264 11.97 0.25 20.00
N LYS A 265 12.90 -0.19 19.15
CA LYS A 265 13.04 -1.59 18.73
C LYS A 265 13.17 -2.53 19.93
N ALA A 266 13.94 -2.14 20.94
CA ALA A 266 14.17 -2.97 22.13
C ALA A 266 12.86 -3.29 22.85
N ARG A 267 12.03 -2.29 23.12
CA ARG A 267 10.72 -2.51 23.76
C ARG A 267 9.75 -3.25 22.83
N LEU A 268 9.73 -2.91 21.54
CA LEU A 268 8.85 -3.59 20.58
C LEU A 268 9.18 -5.08 20.42
N LEU A 269 10.42 -5.49 20.67
CA LEU A 269 10.87 -6.88 20.59
C LEU A 269 10.60 -7.70 21.87
N GLN A 270 10.22 -7.07 22.99
CA GLN A 270 9.90 -7.80 24.24
C GLN A 270 8.67 -8.70 24.09
N GLN A 271 7.74 -8.34 23.20
CA GLN A 271 6.55 -9.14 22.95
C GLN A 271 6.87 -10.27 21.94
N PRO A 272 6.50 -11.53 22.21
CA PRO A 272 6.64 -12.59 21.22
C PRO A 272 5.69 -12.39 20.03
N LEU A 273 6.01 -13.01 18.89
CA LEU A 273 5.15 -13.05 17.71
C LEU A 273 3.78 -13.67 18.04
N GLY A 274 2.72 -13.14 17.44
CA GLY A 274 1.35 -13.63 17.68
C GLY A 274 1.11 -15.02 17.07
N GLY A 275 0.14 -15.76 17.63
CA GLY A 275 -0.11 -17.16 17.25
C GLY A 275 -0.43 -17.38 15.75
N ALA A 276 -1.13 -16.46 15.09
CA ALA A 276 -1.38 -16.55 13.65
C ALA A 276 -0.08 -16.45 12.83
N PHE A 277 0.83 -15.57 13.25
CA PHE A 277 2.14 -15.43 12.63
C PHE A 277 3.02 -16.65 12.88
N LEU A 278 3.02 -17.18 14.10
CA LEU A 278 3.75 -18.39 14.45
C LEU A 278 3.26 -19.61 13.65
N ARG A 279 1.96 -19.73 13.39
CA ARG A 279 1.43 -20.78 12.49
C ARG A 279 1.95 -20.66 11.07
N LEU A 280 2.07 -19.45 10.54
CA LEU A 280 2.65 -19.20 9.21
C LEU A 280 4.15 -19.56 9.18
N MET A 281 4.91 -19.23 10.22
CA MET A 281 6.32 -19.59 10.30
C MET A 281 6.52 -21.10 10.47
N HIS A 282 5.64 -21.74 11.25
CA HIS A 282 5.64 -23.19 11.42
C HIS A 282 5.34 -23.94 10.13
N SER A 283 4.36 -23.49 9.32
CA SER A 283 4.12 -24.10 8.00
C SER A 283 5.31 -23.95 7.03
N ARG A 284 6.24 -23.04 7.35
CA ARG A 284 7.50 -22.81 6.63
C ARG A 284 8.71 -23.48 7.30
N GLY A 285 8.49 -24.33 8.31
CA GLY A 285 9.54 -25.11 8.96
C GLY A 285 10.27 -24.42 10.10
N LEU A 286 9.79 -23.26 10.58
CA LEU A 286 10.35 -22.59 11.75
C LEU A 286 9.49 -22.84 12.99
N ASP A 287 10.10 -23.34 14.05
CA ASP A 287 9.45 -23.36 15.36
C ASP A 287 9.26 -21.94 15.94
N ALA A 288 8.55 -21.84 17.06
CA ALA A 288 8.25 -20.54 17.66
C ALA A 288 9.51 -19.80 18.14
N GLU A 289 10.52 -20.51 18.63
CA GLU A 289 11.75 -19.92 19.15
C GLU A 289 12.61 -19.37 18.01
N GLN A 290 12.79 -20.18 16.96
CA GLN A 290 13.46 -19.80 15.73
C GLN A 290 12.78 -18.61 15.05
N ALA A 291 11.45 -18.61 14.96
CA ALA A 291 10.69 -17.51 14.37
C ALA A 291 10.87 -16.19 15.14
N ASN A 292 10.84 -16.23 16.47
CA ASN A 292 11.06 -15.05 17.31
C ASN A 292 12.49 -14.53 17.20
N ARG A 293 13.50 -15.42 17.18
CA ARG A 293 14.90 -15.04 16.95
C ARG A 293 15.08 -14.38 15.58
N ALA A 294 14.61 -15.03 14.52
CA ALA A 294 14.70 -14.50 13.16
C ALA A 294 14.02 -13.14 13.00
N PHE A 295 12.87 -12.94 13.66
CA PHE A 295 12.21 -11.64 13.70
C PHE A 295 13.02 -10.58 14.45
N SER A 296 13.61 -10.94 15.60
CA SER A 296 14.52 -10.07 16.35
C SER A 296 15.69 -9.62 15.48
N ASP A 297 16.40 -10.56 14.86
CA ASP A 297 17.55 -10.29 14.01
C ASP A 297 17.16 -9.41 12.81
N PHE A 298 16.01 -9.68 12.20
CA PHE A 298 15.45 -8.87 11.12
C PHE A 298 15.20 -7.42 11.54
N VAL A 299 14.57 -7.19 12.69
CA VAL A 299 14.26 -5.84 13.18
C VAL A 299 15.54 -5.09 13.58
N GLN A 300 16.48 -5.76 14.22
CA GLN A 300 17.73 -5.17 14.67
C GLN A 300 18.66 -4.78 13.51
N SER A 301 18.73 -5.60 12.46
CA SER A 301 19.55 -5.33 11.27
C SER A 301 18.94 -4.32 10.29
N GLY A 302 17.64 -4.03 10.42
CA GLY A 302 16.95 -3.06 9.57
C GLY A 302 17.25 -1.61 9.95
N GLU A 303 16.77 -0.68 9.14
CA GLU A 303 16.93 0.77 9.33
C GLU A 303 16.36 1.25 10.67
N ASP A 304 16.89 2.36 11.19
CA ASP A 304 16.43 2.90 12.47
C ASP A 304 15.11 3.66 12.39
N THR A 305 14.75 4.13 11.19
CA THR A 305 13.60 5.00 10.99
C THR A 305 12.62 4.45 9.97
N VAL A 306 11.33 4.63 10.23
CA VAL A 306 10.22 4.31 9.35
C VAL A 306 9.30 5.51 9.17
N ASN A 307 8.55 5.56 8.07
CA ASN A 307 7.59 6.62 7.82
C ASN A 307 6.15 6.18 8.16
N ILE A 308 5.38 7.13 8.70
CA ILE A 308 3.95 7.02 9.03
C ILE A 308 3.21 8.17 8.33
N GLU A 309 2.10 7.85 7.67
CA GLU A 309 1.16 8.86 7.17
C GLU A 309 0.14 9.18 8.27
N VAL A 310 0.00 10.46 8.61
CA VAL A 310 -1.03 10.96 9.52
C VAL A 310 -1.97 11.87 8.74
N ILE A 311 -3.27 11.58 8.79
CA ILE A 311 -4.32 12.34 8.13
C ILE A 311 -5.17 13.00 9.20
N ILE A 312 -5.24 14.32 9.19
CA ILE A 312 -6.09 15.10 10.10
C ILE A 312 -7.28 15.64 9.30
N SER A 313 -8.49 15.36 9.76
CA SER A 313 -9.74 15.84 9.13
C SER A 313 -10.81 16.08 10.19
N SER A 314 -11.77 16.97 9.93
CA SER A 314 -12.96 17.10 10.78
C SER A 314 -13.80 15.82 10.75
N TYR A 315 -14.73 15.69 11.71
CA TYR A 315 -15.67 14.59 11.73
C TYR A 315 -16.54 14.57 10.45
N GLN A 316 -17.02 15.73 10.01
CA GLN A 316 -17.82 15.81 8.77
C GLN A 316 -17.01 15.35 7.55
N GLU A 317 -15.75 15.77 7.40
CA GLU A 317 -14.89 15.34 6.28
C GLU A 317 -14.56 13.84 6.37
N MET A 318 -14.43 13.30 7.58
CA MET A 318 -14.31 11.85 7.77
C MET A 318 -15.59 11.14 7.30
N LEU A 319 -16.76 11.63 7.68
CA LEU A 319 -18.04 11.05 7.29
C LEU A 319 -18.29 11.16 5.78
N GLU A 320 -17.92 12.28 5.15
CA GLU A 320 -17.95 12.45 3.69
C GLU A 320 -17.02 11.45 3.00
N SER A 321 -15.82 11.22 3.54
CA SER A 321 -14.85 10.30 2.93
C SER A 321 -15.30 8.83 2.97
N GLU A 322 -16.06 8.43 4.00
CA GLU A 322 -16.48 7.05 4.22
C GLU A 322 -17.93 6.75 3.77
N ILE A 323 -18.84 7.72 3.91
CA ILE A 323 -20.28 7.58 3.63
C ILE A 323 -20.68 8.51 2.50
N GLY A 324 -20.49 9.82 2.65
CA GLY A 324 -21.05 10.79 1.70
C GLY A 324 -20.63 10.57 0.25
N ARG A 325 -19.33 10.48 -0.01
CA ARG A 325 -18.73 10.36 -1.35
C ARG A 325 -18.01 9.05 -1.59
N CYS A 326 -17.96 8.13 -0.60
CA CYS A 326 -17.22 6.86 -0.66
C CYS A 326 -15.82 7.00 -1.28
N MET A 327 -15.13 8.10 -0.97
CA MET A 327 -14.03 8.60 -1.80
C MET A 327 -12.88 7.61 -1.91
N HIS A 328 -12.61 6.89 -0.83
CA HIS A 328 -11.47 5.98 -0.79
C HIS A 328 -11.70 4.77 -1.70
N GLU A 329 -12.90 4.22 -1.75
CA GLU A 329 -13.23 3.07 -2.59
C GLU A 329 -13.48 3.49 -4.04
N ASP A 330 -14.21 4.58 -4.28
CA ASP A 330 -14.51 5.05 -5.63
C ASP A 330 -13.24 5.52 -6.35
N ARG A 331 -12.32 6.19 -5.65
CA ARG A 331 -11.00 6.56 -6.21
C ARG A 331 -10.20 5.33 -6.61
N ILE A 332 -10.35 4.20 -5.92
CA ILE A 332 -9.66 2.95 -6.29
C ILE A 332 -10.21 2.43 -7.61
N ILE A 333 -11.53 2.41 -7.75
CA ILE A 333 -12.20 1.96 -8.97
C ILE A 333 -11.85 2.88 -10.13
N GLU A 334 -11.94 4.20 -9.94
CA GLU A 334 -11.59 5.20 -10.94
C GLU A 334 -10.13 5.08 -11.39
N GLN A 335 -9.20 4.85 -10.46
CA GLN A 335 -7.79 4.61 -10.78
C GLN A 335 -7.58 3.38 -11.67
N ARG A 336 -8.36 2.31 -11.46
CA ARG A 336 -8.32 1.11 -12.30
C ARG A 336 -8.91 1.38 -13.68
N LEU A 337 -10.04 2.08 -13.73
CA LEU A 337 -10.75 2.38 -14.98
C LEU A 337 -10.02 3.40 -15.86
N ARG A 338 -9.26 4.33 -15.27
CA ARG A 338 -8.54 5.39 -16.00
C ARG A 338 -7.10 5.05 -16.38
N GLN A 339 -6.63 3.83 -16.08
CA GLN A 339 -5.29 3.41 -16.47
C GLN A 339 -5.15 3.42 -18.01
N GLU A 340 -4.30 4.32 -18.51
CA GLU A 340 -4.09 4.59 -19.93
C GLU A 340 -3.33 3.44 -20.62
N TYR A 341 -2.32 2.90 -19.95
CA TYR A 341 -1.47 1.83 -20.47
C TYR A 341 -1.94 0.44 -20.01
N ARG A 342 -2.40 -0.36 -20.97
CA ARG A 342 -3.07 -1.66 -20.74
C ARG A 342 -2.46 -2.84 -21.52
N SER A 343 -1.18 -2.72 -21.89
CA SER A 343 -0.44 -3.80 -22.55
C SER A 343 -0.31 -5.05 -21.67
N TYR A 344 0.03 -6.19 -22.27
CA TYR A 344 0.36 -7.42 -21.55
C TYR A 344 1.54 -7.21 -20.58
N LEU A 345 2.48 -6.31 -20.89
CA LEU A 345 3.57 -5.96 -19.97
C LEU A 345 3.02 -5.35 -18.67
N ALA A 346 2.06 -4.42 -18.78
CA ALA A 346 1.40 -3.83 -17.60
C ALA A 346 0.70 -4.91 -16.77
N LYS A 347 -0.04 -5.81 -17.43
CA LYS A 347 -0.73 -6.91 -16.75
C LYS A 347 0.23 -7.87 -16.05
N ASN A 348 1.36 -8.19 -16.67
CA ASN A 348 2.38 -9.05 -16.07
C ASN A 348 3.04 -8.41 -14.86
N VAL A 349 3.20 -7.08 -14.83
CA VAL A 349 3.67 -6.38 -13.63
C VAL A 349 2.65 -6.51 -12.50
N GLU A 350 1.35 -6.39 -12.77
CA GLU A 350 0.30 -6.62 -11.76
C GLU A 350 0.39 -8.03 -11.18
N TYR A 351 0.45 -9.04 -12.05
CA TYR A 351 0.56 -10.44 -11.64
C TYR A 351 1.82 -10.72 -10.84
N LEU A 352 2.97 -10.21 -11.28
CA LEU A 352 4.23 -10.43 -10.59
C LEU A 352 4.24 -9.79 -9.19
N MET A 353 3.72 -8.57 -9.06
CA MET A 353 3.65 -7.90 -7.76
C MET A 353 2.67 -8.61 -6.82
N GLU A 354 1.49 -9.02 -7.31
CA GLU A 354 0.54 -9.79 -6.50
C GLU A 354 1.13 -11.14 -6.08
N TYR A 355 1.83 -11.84 -6.99
CA TYR A 355 2.54 -13.08 -6.67
C TYR A 355 3.62 -12.89 -5.60
N LEU A 356 4.49 -11.88 -5.72
CA LEU A 356 5.58 -11.61 -4.75
C LEU A 356 5.03 -11.39 -3.34
N PHE A 357 4.03 -10.52 -3.23
CA PHE A 357 3.43 -10.18 -1.95
C PHE A 357 2.60 -11.33 -1.38
N ALA A 358 1.88 -12.09 -2.22
CA ALA A 358 1.17 -13.30 -1.80
C ALA A 358 2.12 -14.40 -1.35
N PHE A 359 3.25 -14.59 -2.05
CA PHE A 359 4.28 -15.55 -1.69
C PHE A 359 4.81 -15.26 -0.29
N GLY A 360 5.09 -14.00 0.04
CA GLY A 360 5.59 -13.60 1.36
C GLY A 360 4.69 -14.00 2.54
N ILE A 361 3.40 -14.24 2.30
CA ILE A 361 2.41 -14.67 3.31
C ILE A 361 1.85 -16.08 3.06
N SER A 362 2.38 -16.81 2.08
CA SER A 362 1.96 -18.17 1.76
C SER A 362 2.74 -19.20 2.60
N PRO A 363 2.30 -20.46 2.68
CA PRO A 363 3.08 -21.54 3.29
C PRO A 363 4.29 -22.01 2.44
N GLN A 364 4.45 -21.56 1.18
CA GLN A 364 5.54 -22.04 0.31
C GLN A 364 6.90 -21.52 0.75
N THR A 365 7.90 -22.41 0.87
CA THR A 365 9.23 -22.06 1.35
C THR A 365 10.21 -21.68 0.25
N GLU A 366 10.04 -22.23 -0.95
CA GLU A 366 10.95 -22.06 -2.08
C GLU A 366 10.25 -21.43 -3.29
N VAL A 367 11.01 -20.61 -4.02
CA VAL A 367 10.69 -20.20 -5.39
C VAL A 367 11.84 -20.66 -6.26
N ARG A 368 11.59 -21.60 -7.18
CA ARG A 368 12.60 -22.10 -8.12
C ARG A 368 12.54 -21.37 -9.45
N GLU A 369 11.33 -21.09 -9.92
CA GLU A 369 11.05 -20.32 -11.12
C GLU A 369 9.85 -19.40 -10.84
N LEU A 370 9.85 -18.21 -11.44
CA LEU A 370 8.70 -17.32 -11.38
C LEU A 370 7.64 -17.79 -12.37
N PRO A 371 6.37 -17.93 -11.95
CA PRO A 371 5.29 -18.22 -12.89
C PRO A 371 5.07 -17.08 -13.88
N ILE A 372 5.43 -15.85 -13.50
CA ILE A 372 5.20 -14.64 -14.29
C ILE A 372 6.51 -14.07 -14.79
N LYS A 373 6.75 -14.25 -16.09
CA LYS A 373 7.80 -13.55 -16.85
C LYS A 373 7.19 -12.38 -17.60
N LEU A 374 7.80 -11.19 -17.47
CA LEU A 374 7.23 -9.95 -18.01
C LEU A 374 7.10 -9.92 -19.53
N TRP A 375 7.90 -10.73 -20.24
CA TRP A 375 7.92 -10.81 -21.71
C TRP A 375 7.03 -11.91 -22.29
N ASN A 376 6.31 -12.67 -21.47
CA ASN A 376 5.37 -13.70 -21.93
C ASN A 376 3.95 -13.14 -21.98
N ARG A 377 3.03 -13.82 -22.69
CA ARG A 377 1.60 -13.52 -22.62
C ARG A 377 0.92 -14.52 -21.70
N HIS A 378 0.31 -14.02 -20.62
CA HIS A 378 -0.39 -14.84 -19.64
C HIS A 378 -1.88 -14.53 -19.67
N LEU A 379 -2.71 -15.56 -19.64
CA LEU A 379 -4.15 -15.40 -19.39
C LEU A 379 -4.39 -15.25 -17.87
N PRO A 380 -5.47 -14.56 -17.47
CA PRO A 380 -5.87 -14.46 -16.06
C PRO A 380 -5.97 -15.81 -15.35
N ASP A 381 -6.53 -16.82 -16.01
CA ASP A 381 -6.74 -18.16 -15.43
C ASP A 381 -5.42 -18.82 -15.00
N TYR A 382 -4.36 -18.63 -15.77
CA TYR A 382 -3.02 -19.14 -15.42
C TYR A 382 -2.51 -18.48 -14.13
N PHE A 383 -2.71 -17.17 -14.00
CA PHE A 383 -2.29 -16.44 -12.81
C PHE A 383 -3.09 -16.83 -11.57
N ASP A 384 -4.41 -16.98 -11.71
CA ASP A 384 -5.29 -17.42 -10.62
C ASP A 384 -4.83 -18.79 -10.08
N ASP A 385 -4.48 -19.72 -10.96
CA ASP A 385 -3.95 -21.02 -10.57
C ASP A 385 -2.55 -20.92 -9.94
N ALA A 386 -1.68 -20.04 -10.42
CA ALA A 386 -0.38 -19.78 -9.80
C ALA A 386 -0.53 -19.28 -8.35
N VAL A 387 -1.49 -18.39 -8.09
CA VAL A 387 -1.78 -17.89 -6.73
C VAL A 387 -2.43 -18.97 -5.87
N LYS A 388 -3.38 -19.74 -6.39
CA LYS A 388 -4.00 -20.88 -5.66
C LYS A 388 -2.95 -21.89 -5.18
N ARG A 389 -1.98 -22.23 -6.03
CA ARG A 389 -0.87 -23.14 -5.68
C ARG A 389 -0.04 -22.63 -4.51
N LEU A 390 0.16 -21.32 -4.37
CA LEU A 390 0.84 -20.76 -3.20
C LEU A 390 0.17 -21.17 -1.89
N PHE A 391 -1.16 -21.28 -1.89
CA PHE A 391 -1.94 -21.63 -0.70
C PHE A 391 -2.39 -23.10 -0.66
N ASN A 392 -1.77 -23.97 -1.47
CA ASN A 392 -2.11 -25.39 -1.58
C ASN A 392 -3.60 -25.63 -1.93
N ILE A 393 -4.22 -24.71 -2.67
CA ILE A 393 -5.57 -24.88 -3.18
C ILE A 393 -5.48 -25.74 -4.46
N PRO A 394 -6.09 -26.93 -4.50
CA PRO A 394 -5.99 -27.83 -5.66
C PRO A 394 -6.70 -27.22 -6.88
N PRO A 395 -6.23 -27.50 -8.11
CA PRO A 395 -6.96 -27.13 -9.31
C PRO A 395 -8.29 -27.90 -9.34
N MET A 396 -9.39 -27.22 -9.64
CA MET A 396 -10.70 -27.83 -9.86
C MET A 396 -10.76 -28.47 -11.25
N ASN A 397 -9.81 -29.36 -11.55
CA ASN A 397 -9.84 -30.15 -12.78
C ASN A 397 -10.26 -31.57 -12.38
N VAL A 398 -11.57 -31.75 -12.20
CA VAL A 398 -12.17 -33.09 -12.20
C VAL A 398 -12.28 -33.48 -13.67
N VAL A 399 -11.23 -34.09 -14.20
CA VAL A 399 -11.33 -34.87 -15.43
C VAL A 399 -11.18 -36.30 -14.98
N GLU A 400 -12.29 -37.03 -14.96
CA GLU A 400 -12.31 -38.48 -14.74
C GLU A 400 -11.65 -39.24 -15.89
#